data_AF-A0A0J7ILN1-F1
#
_entry.id   AF-A0A0J7ILN1-F1
#
_cell.length_a   1.000
_cell.length_b   1.000
_cell.length_c   1.000
_cell.angle_alpha   90.00
_cell.angle_beta   90.00
_cell.angle_gamma   90.00
#
_symmetry.space_group_name_H-M   'P 1'
#
loop_
_entity.id
_entity.type
_entity.pdbx_description
1 polymer ?
#
loop_
_entity_poly.entity_id
_entity_poly.type
_entity_poly.pdbx_seq_one_letter_code
_entity_poly.pdbx_strand_id
1 'polypeptide(L)'
;MENNNLLFHRLRSVRSRQRTGKKDVEKQIRKKYKRSKELWHLRRNIPWIPLEKPYQRGFVRFFVLNDDVKRSEDADFFEGILKKINTFMYSESRLFLKKRKKFGRRIYVEKPQKLNTISFYAWTDPKFGLIPRERQYFLRKEEYNPFRKRSETYYEFLEPWRFALRIRPNMITHYKPVDLDLENEYAELKAYVEQHKIAGIIRKKIYGKSNAWKREYETDLIKSRKYANCIRSATEIADYFEDL
;
A
#
# COMPACT_ATOMS: atom_id res chain seq x y z
N MET A 1 -19.44 63.95 41.07
CA MET A 1 -19.20 63.67 39.64
C MET A 1 -18.53 62.31 39.58
N GLU A 2 -19.35 61.27 39.44
CA GLU A 2 -18.97 59.87 39.63
C GLU A 2 -18.05 59.36 38.52
N ASN A 3 -17.03 58.61 38.93
CA ASN A 3 -16.06 57.93 38.07
C ASN A 3 -16.72 56.79 37.27
N ASN A 4 -17.54 57.12 36.28
CA ASN A 4 -18.22 56.16 35.40
C ASN A 4 -17.40 55.75 34.16
N ASN A 5 -16.07 55.89 34.20
CA ASN A 5 -15.21 55.63 33.04
C ASN A 5 -14.34 54.36 33.17
N LEU A 6 -14.48 53.56 34.23
CA LEU A 6 -13.64 52.37 34.44
C LEU A 6 -14.23 51.04 33.93
N LEU A 7 -15.45 51.02 33.39
CA LEU A 7 -16.12 49.78 32.95
C LEU A 7 -16.07 49.51 31.43
N PHE A 8 -15.47 50.40 30.63
CA PHE A 8 -15.36 50.21 29.17
C PHE A 8 -14.05 49.55 28.71
N HIS A 9 -13.24 49.04 29.64
CA HIS A 9 -12.07 48.25 29.25
C HIS A 9 -12.47 46.82 28.82
N ARG A 10 -12.67 46.69 27.49
CA ARG A 10 -12.34 45.49 26.68
C ARG A 10 -13.31 44.29 26.69
N LEU A 11 -14.62 44.51 26.65
CA LEU A 11 -15.54 43.41 26.29
C LEU A 11 -15.36 43.02 24.82
N ARG A 12 -14.87 41.80 24.56
CA ARG A 12 -14.77 41.26 23.19
C ARG A 12 -16.14 41.24 22.51
N SER A 13 -16.21 41.63 21.25
CA SER A 13 -17.42 41.52 20.43
C SER A 13 -17.90 40.07 20.32
N VAL A 14 -19.21 39.88 20.10
CA VAL A 14 -19.83 38.55 19.92
C VAL A 14 -19.10 37.72 18.86
N ARG A 15 -18.77 38.34 17.72
CA ARG A 15 -17.99 37.72 16.63
C ARG A 15 -16.59 37.27 17.09
N SER A 16 -15.91 38.07 17.91
CA SER A 16 -14.59 37.75 18.45
C SER A 16 -14.65 36.57 19.43
N ARG A 17 -15.67 36.53 20.31
CA ARG A 17 -15.90 35.41 21.23
C ARG A 17 -16.19 34.11 20.48
N GLN A 18 -17.08 34.13 19.49
CA GLN A 18 -17.38 32.97 18.64
C GLN A 18 -16.14 32.47 17.88
N ARG A 19 -15.31 33.38 17.36
CA ARG A 19 -14.06 33.01 16.69
C ARG A 19 -13.05 32.38 17.65
N THR A 20 -12.98 32.88 18.89
CA THR A 20 -12.13 32.32 19.94
C THR A 20 -12.56 30.89 20.25
N GLY A 21 -13.85 30.65 20.50
CA GLY A 21 -14.37 29.31 20.76
C GLY A 21 -14.10 28.31 19.62
N LYS A 22 -14.30 28.73 18.35
CA LYS A 22 -13.96 27.90 17.19
C LYS A 22 -12.46 27.56 17.13
N LYS A 23 -11.59 28.54 17.38
CA LYS A 23 -10.14 28.34 17.40
C LYS A 23 -9.72 27.40 18.53
N ASP A 24 -10.35 27.48 19.70
CA ASP A 24 -10.00 26.63 20.84
C ASP A 24 -10.43 25.18 20.61
N VAL A 25 -11.60 24.95 19.99
CA VAL A 25 -12.01 23.61 19.51
C VAL A 25 -11.00 23.08 18.49
N GLU A 26 -10.60 23.88 17.50
CA GLU A 26 -9.58 23.47 16.52
C GLU A 26 -8.23 23.14 17.18
N LYS A 27 -7.79 23.89 18.19
CA LYS A 27 -6.57 23.61 18.97
C LYS A 27 -6.68 22.29 19.73
N GLN A 28 -7.81 22.02 20.37
CA GLN A 28 -8.05 20.75 21.08
C GLN A 28 -7.99 19.56 20.12
N ILE A 29 -8.63 19.68 18.95
CA ILE A 29 -8.57 18.66 17.89
C ILE A 29 -7.13 18.44 17.43
N ARG A 30 -6.36 19.51 17.19
CA ARG A 30 -4.94 19.42 16.80
C ARG A 30 -4.10 18.69 17.85
N LYS A 31 -4.31 18.99 19.14
CA LYS A 31 -3.61 18.33 20.25
C LYS A 31 -3.91 16.83 20.27
N LYS A 32 -5.18 16.44 20.25
CA LYS A 32 -5.61 15.03 20.24
C LYS A 32 -5.11 14.28 19.00
N TYR A 33 -5.15 14.93 17.84
CA TYR A 33 -4.65 14.36 16.60
C TYR A 33 -3.12 14.15 16.62
N LYS A 34 -2.36 15.10 17.16
CA LYS A 34 -0.90 14.95 17.34
C LYS A 34 -0.59 13.77 18.27
N ARG A 35 -1.29 13.69 19.41
CA ARG A 35 -1.16 12.56 20.35
C ARG A 35 -1.49 11.22 19.69
N SER A 36 -2.55 11.15 18.88
CA SER A 36 -2.91 9.94 18.13
C SER A 36 -1.79 9.48 17.19
N LYS A 37 -1.10 10.41 16.52
CA LYS A 37 0.10 10.10 15.71
C LYS A 37 1.26 9.61 16.57
N GLU A 38 1.54 10.27 17.68
CA GLU A 38 2.59 9.86 18.62
C GLU A 38 2.35 8.42 19.12
N LEU A 39 1.13 8.11 19.56
CA LEU A 39 0.75 6.75 19.97
C LEU A 39 0.87 5.74 18.84
N TRP A 40 0.50 6.11 17.61
CA TRP A 40 0.68 5.24 16.45
C TRP A 40 2.17 4.89 16.23
N HIS A 41 3.07 5.88 16.37
CA HIS A 41 4.51 5.66 16.29
C HIS A 41 5.02 4.79 17.45
N LEU A 42 4.63 5.10 18.69
CA LEU A 42 5.00 4.31 19.87
C LEU A 42 4.57 2.86 19.70
N ARG A 43 3.30 2.61 19.37
CA ARG A 43 2.76 1.29 19.07
C ARG A 43 3.57 0.58 17.98
N ARG A 44 3.95 1.28 16.92
CA ARG A 44 4.72 0.68 15.82
C ARG A 44 6.14 0.31 16.24
N ASN A 45 6.74 1.11 17.12
CA ASN A 45 8.14 1.04 17.56
C ASN A 45 8.36 0.16 18.81
N ILE A 46 7.31 -0.42 19.41
CA ILE A 46 7.47 -1.43 20.47
C ILE A 46 8.43 -2.53 19.97
N PRO A 47 9.50 -2.85 20.72
CA PRO A 47 10.50 -3.84 20.32
C PRO A 47 9.91 -5.26 20.31
N TRP A 48 10.50 -6.12 19.49
CA TRP A 48 10.18 -7.54 19.46
C TRP A 48 10.94 -8.24 20.58
N ILE A 49 10.24 -9.03 21.39
CA ILE A 49 10.82 -9.80 22.49
C ILE A 49 10.96 -11.26 22.02
N PRO A 50 12.13 -11.90 22.23
CA PRO A 50 12.30 -13.31 21.90
C PRO A 50 11.38 -14.18 22.77
N LEU A 51 10.81 -15.22 22.17
CA LEU A 51 10.08 -16.27 22.87
C LEU A 51 11.09 -17.25 23.47
N GLU A 52 10.83 -17.72 24.69
CA GLU A 52 11.65 -18.76 25.33
C GLU A 52 11.68 -20.05 24.51
N LYS A 53 10.53 -20.42 23.93
CA LYS A 53 10.36 -21.61 23.10
C LYS A 53 9.77 -21.20 21.75
N PRO A 54 10.60 -21.13 20.69
CA PRO A 54 10.10 -20.92 19.33
C PRO A 54 9.14 -22.03 18.93
N TYR A 55 8.09 -21.69 18.19
CA TYR A 55 7.09 -22.65 17.71
C TYR A 55 6.84 -22.51 16.21
N GLN A 56 6.39 -23.59 15.59
CA GLN A 56 6.09 -23.61 14.15
C GLN A 56 4.68 -23.10 13.89
N ARG A 57 4.53 -22.15 12.95
CA ARG A 57 3.25 -21.65 12.45
C ARG A 57 3.15 -21.84 10.92
N GLY A 58 2.94 -23.09 10.52
CA GLY A 58 2.82 -23.48 9.11
C GLY A 58 4.17 -23.56 8.38
N PHE A 59 4.18 -23.19 7.11
CA PHE A 59 5.29 -23.29 6.18
C PHE A 59 5.46 -22.02 5.35
N VAL A 60 6.69 -21.77 4.92
CA VAL A 60 7.05 -20.71 3.99
C VAL A 60 7.68 -21.30 2.74
N ARG A 61 7.20 -20.86 1.58
CA ARG A 61 7.79 -21.14 0.28
C ARG A 61 8.40 -19.88 -0.30
N PHE A 62 9.64 -20.00 -0.77
CA PHE A 62 10.45 -18.89 -1.27
C PHE A 62 11.44 -19.41 -2.31
N PHE A 63 12.06 -18.50 -3.05
CA PHE A 63 13.07 -18.85 -4.04
C PHE A 63 14.45 -18.91 -3.40
N VAL A 64 15.24 -19.89 -3.82
CA VAL A 64 16.65 -20.09 -3.50
C VAL A 64 17.40 -20.27 -4.82
N LEU A 65 18.69 -19.95 -4.82
CA LEU A 65 19.55 -20.22 -5.97
C LEU A 65 19.59 -21.73 -6.29
N ASN A 66 19.52 -22.08 -7.57
CA ASN A 66 19.74 -23.46 -7.98
C ASN A 66 21.15 -23.91 -7.62
N ASP A 67 21.30 -25.20 -7.33
CA ASP A 67 22.58 -25.77 -6.93
C ASP A 67 23.66 -25.59 -8.01
N ASP A 68 23.30 -25.62 -9.29
CA ASP A 68 24.23 -25.39 -10.41
C ASP A 68 24.74 -23.95 -10.44
N VAL A 69 23.84 -22.97 -10.31
CA VAL A 69 24.20 -21.55 -10.28
C VAL A 69 24.98 -21.23 -9.01
N LYS A 70 24.67 -21.90 -7.89
CA LYS A 70 25.40 -21.75 -6.63
C LYS A 70 26.85 -22.23 -6.71
N ARG A 71 27.18 -23.14 -7.61
CA ARG A 71 28.56 -23.61 -7.87
C ARG A 71 29.31 -22.72 -8.86
N SER A 72 28.62 -21.84 -9.57
CA SER A 72 29.22 -20.90 -10.52
C SER A 72 29.86 -19.69 -9.83
N GLU A 73 30.76 -19.00 -10.53
CA GLU A 73 31.41 -17.77 -10.07
C GLU A 73 30.40 -16.63 -9.85
N ASP A 74 29.29 -16.61 -10.60
CA ASP A 74 28.25 -15.58 -10.48
C ASP A 74 27.25 -15.86 -9.34
N ALA A 75 27.52 -16.82 -8.44
CA ALA A 75 26.61 -17.19 -7.36
C ALA A 75 26.21 -15.99 -6.48
N ASP A 76 27.20 -15.20 -6.04
CA ASP A 76 26.99 -14.03 -5.19
C ASP A 76 26.19 -12.94 -5.91
N PHE A 77 26.42 -12.78 -7.22
CA PHE A 77 25.70 -11.83 -8.06
C PHE A 77 24.20 -12.17 -8.13
N PHE A 78 23.86 -13.42 -8.43
CA PHE A 78 22.47 -13.85 -8.49
C PHE A 78 21.81 -13.91 -7.11
N GLU A 79 22.57 -14.20 -6.05
CA GLU A 79 22.06 -14.08 -4.68
C GLU A 79 21.70 -12.61 -4.34
N GLY A 80 22.51 -11.65 -4.80
CA GLY A 80 22.23 -10.21 -4.69
C GLY A 80 20.93 -9.80 -5.41
N ILE A 81 20.74 -10.26 -6.65
CA ILE A 81 19.49 -10.03 -7.38
C ILE A 81 18.32 -10.67 -6.64
N LEU A 82 18.47 -11.93 -6.22
CA LEU A 82 17.42 -12.68 -5.54
C LEU A 82 16.97 -11.96 -4.27
N LYS A 83 17.88 -11.43 -3.44
CA LYS A 83 17.54 -10.64 -2.24
C LYS A 83 16.60 -9.47 -2.53
N LYS A 84 16.70 -8.85 -3.72
CA LYS A 84 15.85 -7.73 -4.15
C LYS A 84 14.47 -8.16 -4.65
N ILE A 85 14.40 -9.30 -5.36
CA ILE A 85 13.17 -9.74 -6.04
C ILE A 85 12.49 -10.97 -5.41
N ASN A 86 13.02 -11.50 -4.31
CA ASN A 86 12.45 -12.71 -3.69
C ASN A 86 11.01 -12.47 -3.22
N THR A 87 10.21 -13.52 -3.25
CA THR A 87 8.85 -13.53 -2.73
C THR A 87 8.71 -14.61 -1.67
N PHE A 88 7.96 -14.31 -0.61
CA PHE A 88 7.66 -15.25 0.46
C PHE A 88 6.16 -15.55 0.45
N MET A 89 5.81 -16.83 0.35
CA MET A 89 4.44 -17.29 0.43
C MET A 89 4.26 -18.13 1.69
N TYR A 90 3.28 -17.78 2.51
CA TYR A 90 2.96 -18.46 3.75
C TYR A 90 1.75 -19.37 3.55
N SER A 91 1.76 -20.56 4.14
CA SER A 91 0.63 -21.48 4.16
C SER A 91 0.66 -22.31 5.43
N GLU A 92 -0.51 -22.79 5.87
CA GLU A 92 -0.61 -23.74 6.98
C GLU A 92 -0.10 -25.13 6.58
N SER A 93 -0.26 -25.52 5.30
CA SER A 93 0.17 -26.83 4.79
C SER A 93 1.44 -26.72 3.95
N ARG A 94 2.24 -27.79 3.95
CA ARG A 94 3.50 -27.87 3.18
C ARG A 94 3.27 -27.92 1.67
N LEU A 95 2.06 -28.26 1.22
CA LEU A 95 1.76 -28.52 -0.19
C LEU A 95 1.42 -27.25 -0.98
N PHE A 96 1.09 -26.14 -0.32
CA PHE A 96 0.73 -24.86 -0.99
C PHE A 96 -0.37 -25.01 -2.06
N LEU A 97 -1.38 -25.83 -1.79
CA LEU A 97 -2.50 -26.06 -2.71
C LEU A 97 -3.60 -25.01 -2.51
N LYS A 98 -4.27 -24.65 -3.60
CA LYS A 98 -5.50 -23.84 -3.59
C LYS A 98 -6.67 -24.64 -4.16
N LYS A 99 -7.85 -24.47 -3.56
CA LYS A 99 -9.10 -25.03 -4.09
C LYS A 99 -9.47 -24.30 -5.37
N ARG A 100 -9.77 -25.06 -6.43
CA ARG A 100 -10.25 -24.54 -7.71
C ARG A 100 -11.42 -25.41 -8.18
N LYS A 101 -12.43 -24.81 -8.80
CA LYS A 101 -13.48 -25.56 -9.49
C LYS A 101 -13.09 -25.74 -10.96
N LYS A 102 -13.09 -26.98 -11.46
CA LYS A 102 -12.86 -27.29 -12.88
C LYS A 102 -13.91 -28.31 -13.30
N PHE A 103 -14.68 -27.99 -14.34
CA PHE A 103 -15.77 -28.85 -14.85
C PHE A 103 -16.72 -29.35 -13.74
N GLY A 104 -17.27 -28.45 -12.92
CA GLY A 104 -18.20 -28.83 -11.85
C GLY A 104 -17.56 -29.39 -10.58
N ARG A 105 -16.35 -29.97 -10.65
CA ARG A 105 -15.66 -30.63 -9.53
C ARG A 105 -14.70 -29.68 -8.80
N ARG A 106 -14.55 -29.88 -7.49
CA ARG A 106 -13.57 -29.16 -6.64
C ARG A 106 -12.26 -29.93 -6.63
N ILE A 107 -11.20 -29.33 -7.14
CA ILE A 107 -9.85 -29.90 -7.19
C ILE A 107 -8.88 -29.02 -6.42
N TYR A 108 -7.82 -29.63 -5.89
CA TYR A 108 -6.68 -28.91 -5.36
C TYR A 108 -5.63 -28.74 -6.46
N VAL A 109 -5.17 -27.52 -6.64
CA VAL A 109 -4.13 -27.17 -7.63
C VAL A 109 -3.01 -26.45 -6.90
N GLU A 110 -1.77 -26.69 -7.30
CA GLU A 110 -0.63 -25.95 -6.80
C GLU A 110 -0.83 -24.45 -6.98
N LYS A 111 -0.59 -23.69 -5.92
CA LYS A 111 -0.60 -22.23 -5.98
C LYS A 111 0.68 -21.80 -6.69
N PRO A 112 0.63 -21.14 -7.87
CA PRO A 112 1.84 -20.68 -8.53
C PRO A 112 2.48 -19.54 -7.72
N GLN A 113 3.81 -19.51 -7.69
CA GLN A 113 4.59 -18.42 -7.11
C GLN A 113 5.57 -17.93 -8.16
N LYS A 114 5.65 -16.61 -8.32
CA LYS A 114 6.57 -15.93 -9.22
C LYS A 114 7.50 -15.04 -8.41
N LEU A 115 8.66 -14.73 -8.98
CA LEU A 115 9.53 -13.68 -8.46
C LEU A 115 8.80 -12.34 -8.47
N ASN A 116 9.23 -11.41 -7.62
CA ASN A 116 8.63 -10.11 -7.55
C ASN A 116 8.99 -9.31 -8.81
N THR A 117 8.02 -8.56 -9.34
CA THR A 117 8.27 -7.64 -10.44
C THR A 117 8.75 -6.30 -9.89
N ILE A 118 9.59 -5.62 -10.66
CA ILE A 118 10.10 -4.30 -10.28
C ILE A 118 9.23 -3.26 -10.97
N SER A 119 8.58 -2.40 -10.18
CA SER A 119 7.79 -1.30 -10.74
C SER A 119 8.68 -0.27 -11.45
N PHE A 120 8.13 0.48 -12.40
CA PHE A 120 8.83 1.59 -13.04
C PHE A 120 9.48 2.57 -12.06
N TYR A 121 8.80 2.91 -10.97
CA TYR A 121 9.35 3.81 -9.95
C TYR A 121 10.54 3.20 -9.19
N ALA A 122 10.47 1.92 -8.86
CA ALA A 122 11.57 1.23 -8.17
C ALA A 122 12.80 1.01 -9.10
N TRP A 123 12.58 0.94 -10.41
CA TRP A 123 13.66 0.78 -11.38
C TRP A 123 14.63 1.98 -11.41
N THR A 124 14.09 3.19 -11.25
CA THR A 124 14.83 4.45 -11.27
C THR A 124 15.26 4.93 -9.89
N ASP A 125 14.66 4.40 -8.82
CA ASP A 125 14.95 4.81 -7.44
C ASP A 125 16.38 4.39 -7.01
N PRO A 126 17.26 5.33 -6.63
CA PRO A 126 18.58 5.02 -6.09
C PRO A 126 18.52 4.12 -4.85
N LYS A 127 17.44 4.18 -4.06
CA LYS A 127 17.29 3.37 -2.84
C LYS A 127 17.06 1.89 -3.14
N PHE A 128 16.51 1.56 -4.30
CA PHE A 128 16.32 0.16 -4.70
C PHE A 128 17.65 -0.49 -5.11
N GLY A 129 18.64 0.32 -5.54
CA GLY A 129 20.04 -0.09 -5.62
C GLY A 129 20.36 -1.11 -6.71
N LEU A 130 19.72 -1.02 -7.88
CA LEU A 130 20.05 -1.87 -9.03
C LEU A 130 21.36 -1.44 -9.71
N ILE A 131 22.28 -2.39 -9.87
CA ILE A 131 23.54 -2.18 -10.58
C ILE A 131 23.24 -2.24 -12.10
N PRO A 132 23.93 -1.46 -12.95
CA PRO A 132 23.75 -1.53 -14.40
C PRO A 132 23.85 -2.96 -14.99
N ARG A 133 24.74 -3.79 -14.46
CA ARG A 133 24.87 -5.22 -14.83
C ARG A 133 23.61 -6.03 -14.50
N GLU A 134 23.02 -5.82 -13.32
CA GLU A 134 21.78 -6.51 -12.91
C GLU A 134 20.60 -6.16 -13.82
N ARG A 135 20.53 -4.91 -14.29
CA ARG A 135 19.44 -4.42 -15.15
C ARG A 135 19.31 -5.18 -16.46
N GLN A 136 20.40 -5.76 -16.98
CA GLN A 136 20.39 -6.54 -18.21
C GLN A 136 19.53 -7.81 -18.11
N TYR A 137 19.34 -8.32 -16.89
CA TYR A 137 18.55 -9.53 -16.63
C TYR A 137 17.05 -9.27 -16.47
N PHE A 138 16.59 -8.06 -16.76
CA PHE A 138 15.20 -7.68 -16.63
C PHE A 138 14.60 -7.20 -17.95
N LEU A 139 13.39 -7.69 -18.24
CA LEU A 139 12.62 -7.30 -19.40
C LEU A 139 11.56 -6.28 -19.01
N ARG A 140 11.54 -5.15 -19.72
CA ARG A 140 10.46 -4.16 -19.59
C ARG A 140 9.18 -4.71 -20.22
N LYS A 141 8.11 -4.73 -19.43
CA LYS A 141 6.76 -5.08 -19.86
C LYS A 141 5.77 -3.97 -19.52
N GLU A 142 4.73 -3.88 -20.32
CA GLU A 142 3.63 -2.94 -20.12
C GLU A 142 2.34 -3.73 -20.19
N GLU A 143 1.56 -3.68 -19.11
CA GLU A 143 0.24 -4.31 -19.08
C GLU A 143 -0.81 -3.30 -18.64
N TYR A 144 -1.99 -3.40 -19.24
CA TYR A 144 -3.13 -2.59 -18.81
C TYR A 144 -3.68 -3.13 -17.49
N ASN A 145 -3.64 -2.31 -16.43
CA ASN A 145 -4.22 -2.65 -15.14
C ASN A 145 -5.71 -2.23 -15.10
N PRO A 146 -6.68 -3.18 -15.08
CA PRO A 146 -8.10 -2.85 -15.12
C PRO A 146 -8.59 -2.13 -13.86
N PHE A 147 -8.00 -2.43 -12.70
CA PHE A 147 -8.40 -1.81 -11.43
C PHE A 147 -8.04 -0.33 -11.38
N ARG A 148 -6.88 0.02 -11.92
CA ARG A 148 -6.40 1.41 -11.97
C ARG A 148 -6.74 2.12 -13.29
N LYS A 149 -7.30 1.39 -14.25
CA LYS A 149 -7.67 1.87 -15.59
C LYS A 149 -6.52 2.58 -16.33
N ARG A 150 -5.31 2.02 -16.23
CA ARG A 150 -4.11 2.58 -16.84
C ARG A 150 -3.09 1.49 -17.16
N SER A 151 -2.25 1.75 -18.16
CA SER A 151 -1.09 0.92 -18.44
C SER A 151 -0.04 1.10 -17.35
N GLU A 152 0.46 -0.01 -16.81
CA GLU A 152 1.53 -0.03 -15.82
C GLU A 152 2.75 -0.71 -16.42
N THR A 153 3.88 0.01 -16.38
CA THR A 153 5.18 -0.51 -16.80
C THR A 153 5.88 -1.15 -15.61
N TYR A 154 6.40 -2.35 -15.82
CA TYR A 154 7.17 -3.08 -14.82
C TYR A 154 8.23 -3.95 -15.49
N TYR A 155 9.14 -4.47 -14.68
CA TYR A 155 10.29 -5.22 -15.15
C TYR A 155 10.25 -6.63 -14.55
N GLU A 156 10.31 -7.64 -15.42
CA GLU A 156 10.33 -9.06 -15.04
C GLU A 156 11.72 -9.65 -15.21
N PHE A 157 12.12 -10.52 -14.30
CA PHE A 157 13.39 -11.24 -14.41
C PHE A 157 13.33 -12.26 -15.55
N LEU A 158 14.35 -12.26 -16.42
CA LEU A 158 14.41 -13.05 -17.66
C LEU A 158 14.69 -14.54 -17.45
N GLU A 159 15.47 -14.89 -16.44
CA GLU A 159 15.97 -16.26 -16.26
C GLU A 159 15.44 -16.95 -14.99
N PRO A 160 14.11 -17.08 -14.77
CA PRO A 160 13.56 -17.67 -13.54
C PRO A 160 14.09 -19.06 -13.21
N TRP A 161 14.55 -19.81 -14.22
CA TRP A 161 15.14 -21.15 -14.06
C TRP A 161 16.39 -21.16 -13.19
N ARG A 162 17.07 -20.02 -12.98
CA ARG A 162 18.21 -19.93 -12.04
C ARG A 162 17.82 -20.10 -10.58
N PHE A 163 16.53 -20.02 -10.27
CA PHE A 163 16.01 -20.12 -8.92
C PHE A 163 15.04 -21.28 -8.75
N ALA A 164 15.19 -22.01 -7.65
CA ALA A 164 14.32 -23.10 -7.25
C ALA A 164 13.41 -22.67 -6.09
N LEU A 165 12.19 -23.16 -6.10
CA LEU A 165 11.30 -23.03 -4.94
C LEU A 165 11.73 -24.00 -3.85
N ARG A 166 11.99 -23.48 -2.65
CA ARG A 166 12.22 -24.26 -1.44
C ARG A 166 11.15 -23.97 -0.41
N ILE A 167 10.83 -24.97 0.39
CA ILE A 167 9.84 -24.90 1.46
C ILE A 167 10.56 -25.15 2.79
N ARG A 168 10.28 -24.32 3.79
CA ARG A 168 10.74 -24.53 5.16
C ARG A 168 9.60 -24.33 6.17
N PRO A 169 9.68 -24.95 7.37
CA PRO A 169 8.83 -24.60 8.49
C PRO A 169 8.90 -23.11 8.81
N ASN A 170 7.75 -22.49 9.09
CA ASN A 170 7.68 -21.09 9.50
C ASN A 170 7.82 -21.00 11.02
N MET A 171 9.02 -20.73 11.52
CA MET A 171 9.26 -20.63 12.96
C MET A 171 8.99 -19.22 13.46
N ILE A 172 8.10 -19.09 14.46
CA ILE A 172 7.87 -17.85 15.18
C ILE A 172 8.80 -17.84 16.39
N THR A 173 9.75 -16.90 16.38
CA THR A 173 10.80 -16.77 17.41
C THR A 173 10.62 -15.56 18.31
N HIS A 174 9.87 -14.56 17.86
CA HIS A 174 9.64 -13.33 18.60
C HIS A 174 8.15 -13.03 18.65
N TYR A 175 7.73 -12.32 19.68
CA TYR A 175 6.40 -11.74 19.77
C TYR A 175 6.52 -10.25 20.07
N LYS A 176 5.45 -9.53 19.75
CA LYS A 176 5.35 -8.11 20.05
C LYS A 176 4.44 -7.96 21.28
N PRO A 177 4.94 -7.47 22.42
CA PRO A 177 4.11 -7.31 23.61
C PRO A 177 3.02 -6.28 23.35
N VAL A 178 1.85 -6.51 23.94
CA VAL A 178 0.72 -5.59 23.86
C VAL A 178 0.69 -4.80 25.16
N ASP A 179 0.85 -3.48 25.04
CA ASP A 179 0.66 -2.55 26.15
C ASP A 179 -0.82 -2.14 26.19
N LEU A 180 -1.51 -2.58 27.25
CA LEU A 180 -2.95 -2.39 27.40
C LEU A 180 -3.33 -0.91 27.53
N ASP A 181 -2.57 -0.15 28.30
CA ASP A 181 -2.83 1.28 28.53
C ASP A 181 -2.66 2.07 27.23
N LEU A 182 -1.60 1.73 26.46
CA LEU A 182 -1.36 2.33 25.15
C LEU A 182 -2.47 1.99 24.16
N GLU A 183 -2.91 0.73 24.08
CA GLU A 183 -3.99 0.32 23.17
C GLU A 183 -5.33 0.97 23.54
N ASN A 184 -5.63 1.11 24.84
CA ASN A 184 -6.82 1.80 25.32
C ASN A 184 -6.80 3.28 24.92
N GLU A 185 -5.71 4.00 25.21
CA GLU A 185 -5.58 5.42 24.83
C GLU A 185 -5.65 5.59 23.30
N TYR A 186 -5.02 4.68 22.56
CA TYR A 186 -5.06 4.69 21.10
C TYR A 186 -6.48 4.47 20.57
N ALA A 187 -7.24 3.52 21.13
CA ALA A 187 -8.60 3.23 20.74
C ALA A 187 -9.54 4.42 20.99
N GLU A 188 -9.45 5.05 22.17
CA GLU A 188 -10.23 6.24 22.51
C GLU A 188 -9.95 7.41 21.56
N LEU A 189 -8.67 7.71 21.31
CA LEU A 189 -8.29 8.80 20.42
C LEU A 189 -8.64 8.50 18.96
N LYS A 190 -8.50 7.25 18.53
CA LYS A 190 -8.92 6.82 17.19
C LYS A 190 -10.42 6.99 17.01
N ALA A 191 -11.23 6.53 17.95
CA ALA A 191 -12.68 6.70 17.94
C ALA A 191 -13.07 8.18 17.87
N TYR A 192 -12.38 9.07 18.59
CA TYR A 192 -12.59 10.50 18.51
C TYR A 192 -12.20 11.10 17.15
N VAL A 193 -11.02 10.75 16.61
CA VAL A 193 -10.51 11.29 15.35
C VAL A 193 -11.32 10.83 14.14
N GLU A 194 -11.84 9.60 14.17
CA GLU A 194 -12.63 9.00 13.09
C GLU A 194 -14.06 9.57 12.98
N GLN A 195 -14.54 10.29 14.01
CA GLN A 195 -15.84 10.95 13.92
C GLN A 195 -15.88 11.89 12.71
N HIS A 196 -16.92 11.74 11.87
CA HIS A 196 -17.03 12.46 10.60
C HIS A 196 -16.82 13.99 10.71
N LYS A 197 -17.39 14.61 11.76
CA LYS A 197 -17.23 16.06 12.02
C LYS A 197 -15.76 16.43 12.27
N ILE A 198 -15.04 15.66 13.09
CA ILE A 198 -13.65 15.89 13.47
C ILE A 198 -12.71 15.57 12.30
N ALA A 199 -12.90 14.43 11.64
CA ALA A 199 -12.17 14.05 10.44
C ALA A 199 -12.28 15.11 9.34
N GLY A 200 -13.48 15.68 9.14
CA GLY A 200 -13.70 16.79 8.21
C GLY A 200 -12.92 18.06 8.56
N ILE A 201 -12.83 18.41 9.86
CA ILE A 201 -12.02 19.54 10.34
C ILE A 201 -10.53 19.26 10.12
N ILE A 202 -10.05 18.06 10.49
CA ILE A 202 -8.65 17.65 10.31
C ILE A 202 -8.26 17.71 8.83
N ARG A 203 -9.06 17.12 7.94
CA ARG A 203 -8.80 17.16 6.49
C ARG A 203 -8.72 18.58 5.96
N LYS A 204 -9.64 19.47 6.35
CA LYS A 204 -9.68 20.86 5.85
C LYS A 204 -8.62 21.77 6.46
N LYS A 205 -8.27 21.59 7.73
CA LYS A 205 -7.48 22.55 8.52
C LYS A 205 -6.06 22.10 8.85
N ILE A 206 -5.79 20.80 8.85
CA ILE A 206 -4.46 20.25 9.18
C ILE A 206 -3.74 19.80 7.92
N TYR A 207 -4.37 18.95 7.10
CA TYR A 207 -3.77 18.48 5.84
C TYR A 207 -3.84 19.50 4.70
N GLY A 208 -4.67 20.54 4.86
CA GLY A 208 -4.98 21.49 3.79
C GLY A 208 -6.10 20.96 2.87
N LYS A 209 -6.83 21.87 2.22
CA LYS A 209 -7.78 21.49 1.17
C LYS A 209 -7.00 20.75 0.06
N SER A 210 -7.59 19.68 -0.46
CA SER A 210 -7.09 19.08 -1.71
C SER A 210 -7.09 20.16 -2.79
N ASN A 211 -5.92 20.47 -3.36
CA ASN A 211 -5.81 21.43 -4.47
C ASN A 211 -6.76 21.01 -5.59
N ALA A 212 -7.69 21.90 -5.96
CA ALA A 212 -8.67 21.63 -7.00
C ALA A 212 -7.99 21.30 -8.35
N TRP A 213 -6.89 21.99 -8.66
CA TRP A 213 -6.03 21.75 -9.81
C TRP A 213 -5.59 20.29 -9.97
N LYS A 214 -5.39 19.54 -8.87
CA LYS A 214 -4.96 18.14 -8.95
C LYS A 214 -6.05 17.17 -9.43
N ARG A 215 -7.33 17.58 -9.34
CA ARG A 215 -8.49 16.77 -9.77
C ARG A 215 -8.71 16.82 -11.29
N GLU A 216 -8.45 17.95 -11.94
CA GLU A 216 -8.62 18.13 -13.39
C GLU A 216 -7.80 17.09 -14.18
N TYR A 217 -6.51 16.94 -13.85
CA TYR A 217 -5.63 15.98 -14.52
C TYR A 217 -6.00 14.51 -14.31
N GLU A 218 -6.69 14.17 -13.20
CA GLU A 218 -7.18 12.80 -12.95
C GLU A 218 -8.50 12.51 -13.68
N THR A 219 -9.36 13.52 -13.87
CA THR A 219 -10.62 13.37 -14.60
C THR A 219 -10.46 13.36 -16.12
N ASP A 220 -9.44 14.06 -16.65
CA ASP A 220 -9.25 14.16 -18.10
C ASP A 220 -8.78 12.85 -18.74
N LEU A 221 -8.14 11.94 -17.97
CA LEU A 221 -7.79 10.59 -18.44
C LEU A 221 -9.00 9.65 -18.57
N ILE A 222 -10.10 9.93 -17.87
CA ILE A 222 -11.35 9.14 -17.99
C ILE A 222 -12.15 9.56 -19.23
N LYS A 223 -11.89 10.75 -19.78
CA LYS A 223 -12.40 11.19 -21.09
C LYS A 223 -11.47 10.80 -22.22
N SER A 224 -10.89 9.59 -22.21
CA SER A 224 -10.33 9.06 -23.46
C SER A 224 -11.49 8.82 -24.43
N ARG A 225 -11.73 9.82 -25.29
CA ARG A 225 -12.59 9.82 -26.49
C ARG A 225 -12.28 8.69 -27.49
N LYS A 226 -11.46 7.71 -27.14
CA LYS A 226 -10.96 6.65 -28.02
C LYS A 226 -12.02 5.65 -28.47
N TYR A 227 -13.17 5.56 -27.78
CA TYR A 227 -14.25 4.63 -28.15
C TYR A 227 -15.60 5.31 -28.44
N ALA A 228 -15.66 6.65 -28.42
CA ALA A 228 -16.88 7.34 -28.87
C ALA A 228 -17.11 7.15 -30.39
N ASN A 229 -16.03 7.00 -31.15
CA ASN A 229 -16.07 6.84 -32.61
C ASN A 229 -16.10 5.36 -33.07
N CYS A 230 -16.16 4.39 -32.15
CA CYS A 230 -16.20 2.96 -32.49
C CYS A 230 -17.57 2.30 -32.25
N ILE A 231 -18.59 3.09 -31.93
CA ILE A 231 -19.97 2.60 -31.95
C ILE A 231 -20.47 2.75 -33.38
N ARG A 232 -20.09 1.83 -34.27
CA ARG A 232 -20.82 1.65 -35.53
C ARG A 232 -22.24 1.25 -35.18
N SER A 233 -23.22 1.91 -35.82
CA SER A 233 -24.62 1.52 -35.69
C SER A 233 -24.81 0.11 -36.28
N ALA A 234 -25.77 -0.66 -35.77
CA ALA A 234 -26.02 -2.02 -36.28
C ALA A 234 -26.36 -2.05 -37.78
N THR A 235 -26.92 -0.95 -38.29
CA THR A 235 -27.19 -0.69 -39.71
C THR A 235 -25.90 -0.57 -40.54
N GLU A 236 -24.89 0.17 -40.08
CA GLU A 236 -23.61 0.31 -40.78
C GLU A 236 -22.78 -0.99 -40.84
N ILE A 237 -23.09 -1.96 -39.98
CA ILE A 237 -22.47 -3.29 -40.00
C ILE A 237 -23.20 -4.19 -40.99
N ALA A 238 -24.54 -4.08 -41.10
CA ALA A 238 -25.35 -4.86 -42.02
C ALA A 238 -25.07 -4.50 -43.49
N ASP A 239 -24.94 -3.21 -43.81
CA ASP A 239 -24.65 -2.74 -45.18
C ASP A 239 -23.31 -3.28 -45.72
N TYR A 240 -22.35 -3.56 -44.84
CA TYR A 240 -21.03 -4.10 -45.21
C TYR A 240 -21.06 -5.60 -45.58
N PHE A 241 -22.15 -6.31 -45.28
CA PHE A 241 -22.34 -7.73 -45.59
C PHE A 241 -23.29 -7.99 -46.77
N GLU A 242 -24.03 -6.98 -47.25
CA GLU A 242 -24.86 -7.09 -48.46
C GLU A 242 -24.07 -6.81 -49.76
N ASP A 243 -22.88 -6.19 -49.65
CA ASP A 243 -21.98 -5.91 -50.78
C ASP A 243 -20.91 -7.02 -51.03
N LEU A 244 -21.16 -8.27 -50.60
CA LEU A 244 -20.34 -9.45 -50.90
C LEU A 244 -21.09 -10.53 -51.68
#